data_AF-A0A418V4W6-F1
#
_entry.id   AF-A0A418V4W6-F1
#
_cell.length_a   1.000
_cell.length_b   1.000
_cell.length_c   1.000
_cell.angle_alpha   90.00
_cell.angle_beta   90.00
_cell.angle_gamma   90.00
#
_symmetry.space_group_name_H-M   'P 1'
#
loop_
_entity.id
_entity.type
_entity.pdbx_description
1 polymer ?
#
loop_
_entity_poly.entity_id
_entity_poly.type
_entity_poly.pdbx_seq_one_letter_code
_entity_poly.pdbx_strand_id
1 'polypeptide(L)'
;MRAVRIASLVGVIHAAFSLYWALGGTWLLDTVGQGPQDFVKSGPLSANLVLGLIALFKALAAVIPLLNAQGRLPWPKLWRGISWVGGVFLVLYGGFVTLTSLAVLGGLVNSGAYDRPAMLGHAFLWDPLFLVWGVALVWHLWQTRRNA
;
A
#
# COMPACT_ATOMS: atom_id res chain seq x y z
N MET A 1 15.93 -1.52 -13.39
CA MET A 1 14.61 -1.35 -14.03
C MET A 1 13.55 -2.36 -13.57
N ARG A 2 13.85 -3.66 -13.42
CA ARG A 2 12.83 -4.67 -13.06
C ARG A 2 12.14 -4.41 -11.71
N ALA A 3 12.91 -4.11 -10.66
CA ALA A 3 12.38 -3.90 -9.31
C ALA A 3 11.39 -2.71 -9.20
N VAL A 4 11.70 -1.55 -9.80
CA VAL A 4 10.77 -0.40 -9.79
C VAL A 4 9.49 -0.65 -10.59
N ARG A 5 9.54 -1.49 -11.63
CA ARG A 5 8.33 -1.91 -12.36
C ARG A 5 7.44 -2.81 -11.50
N ILE A 6 8.04 -3.73 -10.73
CA ILE A 6 7.30 -4.54 -9.75
C ILE A 6 6.66 -3.65 -8.70
N ALA A 7 7.43 -2.74 -8.10
CA ALA A 7 6.92 -1.77 -7.14
C ALA A 7 5.74 -0.97 -7.71
N SER A 8 5.89 -0.46 -8.95
CA SER A 8 4.84 0.30 -9.63
C SER A 8 3.59 -0.54 -9.90
N LEU A 9 3.75 -1.77 -10.39
CA LEU A 9 2.63 -2.68 -10.65
C LEU A 9 1.84 -2.99 -9.37
N VAL A 10 2.54 -3.37 -8.30
CA VAL A 10 1.91 -3.70 -7.01
C VAL A 10 1.23 -2.48 -6.40
N GLY A 11 1.87 -1.30 -6.47
CA GLY A 11 1.26 -0.05 -5.99
C GLY A 11 0.03 0.37 -6.80
N VAL A 12 0.02 0.15 -8.13
CA VAL A 12 -1.14 0.40 -8.99
C VAL A 12 -2.28 -0.56 -8.67
N ILE A 13 -2.00 -1.84 -8.40
CA ILE A 13 -3.04 -2.80 -7.94
C ILE A 13 -3.67 -2.29 -6.64
N HIS A 14 -2.85 -1.85 -5.69
CA HIS A 14 -3.32 -1.24 -4.44
C HIS A 14 -4.19 0.01 -4.65
N ALA A 15 -3.79 0.88 -5.58
CA ALA A 15 -4.55 2.06 -5.94
C ALA A 15 -5.88 1.71 -6.63
N ALA A 16 -5.89 0.69 -7.50
CA ALA A 16 -7.06 0.25 -8.24
C ALA A 16 -8.15 -0.27 -7.31
N PHE A 17 -7.81 -1.04 -6.27
CA PHE A 17 -8.79 -1.46 -5.25
C PHE A 17 -9.35 -0.28 -4.46
N SER A 18 -8.51 0.67 -4.05
CA SER A 18 -8.98 1.90 -3.40
C SER A 18 -9.92 2.71 -4.29
N LEU A 19 -9.64 2.79 -5.60
CA LEU A 19 -10.53 3.47 -6.56
C LEU A 19 -11.82 2.68 -6.75
N TYR A 20 -11.74 1.36 -6.87
CA TYR A 20 -12.91 0.49 -7.01
C TYR A 20 -13.87 0.66 -5.82
N TRP A 21 -13.35 0.68 -4.59
CA TRP A 21 -14.15 0.97 -3.40
C TRP A 21 -14.69 2.40 -3.38
N ALA A 22 -13.90 3.39 -3.83
CA ALA A 22 -14.37 4.77 -3.98
C ALA A 22 -15.53 4.93 -4.97
N LEU A 23 -15.64 4.02 -5.94
CA LEU A 23 -16.73 3.96 -6.93
C LEU A 23 -17.92 3.11 -6.46
N GLY A 24 -17.94 2.69 -5.19
CA GLY A 24 -19.02 1.89 -4.60
C GLY A 24 -18.85 0.38 -4.73
N GLY A 25 -17.70 -0.10 -5.20
CA GLY A 25 -17.36 -1.51 -5.20
C GLY A 25 -17.22 -2.06 -3.78
N THR A 26 -17.63 -3.31 -3.55
CA THR A 26 -17.61 -3.94 -2.22
C THR A 26 -16.76 -5.20 -2.16
N TRP A 27 -16.25 -5.68 -3.29
CA TRP A 27 -15.39 -6.86 -3.34
C TRP A 27 -14.15 -6.67 -2.46
N LEU A 28 -13.91 -7.63 -1.55
CA LEU A 28 -12.82 -7.66 -0.57
C LEU A 28 -12.80 -6.47 0.41
N LEU A 29 -13.84 -5.64 0.46
CA LEU A 29 -13.89 -4.49 1.37
C LEU A 29 -13.93 -4.91 2.85
N ASP A 30 -14.54 -6.07 3.12
CA ASP A 30 -14.54 -6.74 4.42
C ASP A 30 -13.14 -7.10 4.91
N THR A 31 -12.21 -7.34 4.00
CA THR A 31 -10.84 -7.75 4.32
C THR A 31 -9.88 -6.62 4.68
N VAL A 32 -10.31 -5.34 4.59
CA VAL A 32 -9.49 -4.16 4.96
C VAL A 32 -9.76 -3.70 6.41
N GLY A 33 -10.82 -4.20 7.04
CA GLY A 33 -11.23 -3.82 8.40
C GLY A 33 -12.29 -2.74 8.49
N GLN A 34 -12.73 -2.48 9.73
CA GLN A 34 -13.92 -1.67 10.04
C GLN A 34 -13.75 -0.18 9.68
N GLY A 35 -12.53 0.38 9.69
CA GLY A 35 -12.30 1.82 9.43
C GLY A 35 -12.91 2.30 8.10
N PRO A 36 -12.52 1.74 6.94
CA PRO A 36 -13.15 2.05 5.66
C PRO A 36 -14.65 1.74 5.60
N GLN A 37 -15.11 0.71 6.31
CA GLN A 37 -16.53 0.35 6.35
C GLN A 37 -17.36 1.38 7.12
N ASP A 38 -16.83 1.94 8.21
CA ASP A 38 -17.51 2.91 9.05
C ASP A 38 -17.55 4.30 8.41
N PHE A 39 -16.55 4.64 7.58
CA PHE A 39 -16.61 5.81 6.71
C PHE A 39 -17.71 5.67 5.64
N VAL A 40 -17.83 4.50 4.99
CA VAL A 40 -18.91 4.24 4.02
C VAL A 40 -20.29 4.33 4.67
N LYS A 41 -20.43 3.89 5.92
CA LYS A 41 -21.70 3.94 6.67
C LYS A 41 -22.09 5.36 7.16
N SER A 42 -21.14 6.26 7.37
CA SER A 42 -21.38 7.60 7.91
C SER A 42 -21.76 8.67 6.85
N GLY A 43 -21.58 8.36 5.57
CA GLY A 43 -22.01 9.21 4.46
C GLY A 43 -21.37 8.78 3.13
N PRO A 44 -22.15 8.41 2.10
CA PRO A 44 -21.59 7.85 0.86
C PRO A 44 -20.59 8.78 0.16
N LEU A 45 -20.84 10.09 0.20
CA LEU A 45 -20.02 11.07 -0.53
C LEU A 45 -18.65 11.30 0.12
N SER A 46 -18.57 11.34 1.45
CA SER A 46 -17.31 11.58 2.17
C SER A 46 -16.38 10.36 2.07
N ALA A 47 -16.92 9.14 2.18
CA ALA A 47 -16.15 7.91 2.02
C ALA A 47 -15.55 7.76 0.62
N ASN A 48 -16.35 8.03 -0.41
CA ASN A 48 -15.91 7.95 -1.80
C ASN A 48 -14.79 8.96 -2.10
N LEU A 49 -14.91 10.19 -1.57
CA LEU A 49 -13.87 11.20 -1.72
C LEU A 49 -12.57 10.80 -1.01
N VAL A 50 -12.63 10.31 0.23
CA VAL A 50 -11.43 9.86 0.96
C VAL A 50 -10.76 8.69 0.25
N LEU A 51 -11.53 7.66 -0.14
CA LEU A 51 -10.99 6.52 -0.87
C LEU A 51 -10.43 6.93 -2.24
N GLY A 52 -11.05 7.88 -2.92
CA GLY A 52 -10.57 8.45 -4.17
C GLY A 52 -9.24 9.19 -4.01
N LEU A 53 -9.10 9.98 -2.94
CA LEU A 53 -7.84 10.65 -2.59
C LEU A 53 -6.74 9.64 -2.22
N ILE A 54 -7.08 8.58 -1.48
CA ILE A 54 -6.16 7.48 -1.16
C ILE A 54 -5.71 6.78 -2.45
N ALA A 55 -6.65 6.50 -3.36
CA ALA A 55 -6.34 5.87 -4.64
C ALA A 55 -5.40 6.74 -5.48
N LEU A 56 -5.68 8.04 -5.59
CA LEU A 56 -4.82 8.99 -6.30
C LEU A 56 -3.43 9.06 -5.66
N PHE A 57 -3.35 9.17 -4.34
CA PHE A 57 -2.08 9.19 -3.62
C PHE A 57 -1.27 7.91 -3.88
N LYS A 58 -1.89 6.72 -3.77
CA LYS A 58 -1.24 5.44 -4.06
C LYS A 58 -0.77 5.35 -5.50
N ALA A 59 -1.60 5.77 -6.46
CA ALA A 59 -1.25 5.78 -7.89
C ALA A 59 -0.03 6.67 -8.15
N LEU A 60 -0.01 7.88 -7.58
CA LEU A 60 1.15 8.78 -7.67
C LEU A 60 2.38 8.17 -7.01
N ALA A 61 2.26 7.63 -5.80
CA ALA A 61 3.36 6.97 -5.10
C ALA A 61 3.90 5.75 -5.86
N ALA A 62 3.06 5.07 -6.65
CA ALA A 62 3.45 3.90 -7.45
C ALA A 62 4.11 4.28 -8.77
N VAL A 63 3.66 5.37 -9.41
CA VAL A 63 4.09 5.77 -10.76
C VAL A 63 5.28 6.75 -10.72
N ILE A 64 5.33 7.66 -9.75
CA ILE A 64 6.40 8.67 -9.64
C ILE A 64 7.80 8.03 -9.57
N PRO A 65 8.07 6.99 -8.76
CA PRO A 65 9.40 6.37 -8.72
C PRO A 65 9.81 5.75 -10.06
N LEU A 66 8.84 5.20 -10.81
CA LEU A 66 9.07 4.64 -12.14
C LEU A 66 9.41 5.74 -13.16
N LEU A 67 8.65 6.83 -13.18
CA LEU A 67 8.93 7.97 -14.07
C LEU A 67 10.26 8.64 -13.72
N ASN A 68 10.58 8.75 -12.43
CA ASN A 68 11.86 9.26 -11.96
C ASN A 68 13.03 8.38 -12.44
N ALA A 69 12.89 7.05 -12.33
CA ALA A 69 13.89 6.10 -12.81
C ALA A 69 14.07 6.10 -14.33
N GLN A 70 13.10 6.64 -15.08
CA GLN A 70 13.17 6.84 -16.53
C GLN A 70 13.73 8.22 -16.92
N GLY A 71 14.09 9.08 -15.96
CA GLY A 71 14.56 10.44 -16.22
C GLY A 71 13.48 11.39 -16.72
N ARG A 72 12.19 11.08 -16.48
CA ARG A 72 11.05 11.85 -17.01
C ARG A 72 10.51 12.92 -16.06
N LEU A 73 11.07 13.04 -14.86
CA LEU A 73 10.62 14.01 -13.84
C LEU A 73 11.69 15.05 -13.56
N PRO A 74 11.30 16.32 -13.32
CA PRO A 74 12.21 17.33 -12.80
C PRO A 74 12.62 16.99 -11.36
N TRP A 75 13.76 17.51 -10.92
CA TRP A 75 14.29 17.33 -9.54
C TRP A 75 14.41 15.86 -9.09
N PRO A 76 15.20 15.02 -9.79
CA PRO A 76 15.24 13.58 -9.54
C PRO A 76 15.68 13.20 -8.13
N LYS A 77 16.48 14.05 -7.47
CA LYS A 77 16.92 13.88 -6.07
C LYS A 77 15.78 14.03 -5.07
N LEU A 78 14.84 14.94 -5.31
CA LEU A 78 13.67 15.15 -4.44
C LEU A 78 12.77 13.92 -4.46
N TRP A 79 12.35 13.49 -5.64
CA TRP A 79 11.49 12.31 -5.80
C TRP A 79 12.16 11.04 -5.28
N ARG A 80 13.48 10.93 -5.43
CA ARG A 80 14.25 9.84 -4.84
C ARG A 80 14.22 9.86 -3.32
N GLY A 81 14.36 11.03 -2.69
CA GLY A 81 14.24 11.18 -1.24
C GLY A 81 12.86 10.80 -0.71
N ILE A 82 11.80 11.30 -1.36
CA ILE A 82 10.40 10.93 -1.05
C ILE A 82 10.19 9.43 -1.22
N SER A 83 10.73 8.84 -2.30
CA SER A 83 10.63 7.39 -2.56
C SER A 83 11.33 6.56 -1.49
N TRP A 84 12.44 7.04 -0.92
CA TRP A 84 13.11 6.37 0.21
C TRP A 84 12.23 6.38 1.45
N VAL A 85 11.70 7.54 1.83
CA VAL A 85 10.80 7.68 2.99
C VAL A 85 9.59 6.78 2.83
N GLY A 86 8.89 6.87 1.69
CA GLY A 86 7.72 6.05 1.38
C GLY A 86 8.04 4.56 1.31
N GLY A 87 9.15 4.18 0.66
CA GLY A 87 9.57 2.78 0.56
C GLY A 87 9.88 2.15 1.92
N VAL A 88 10.64 2.84 2.77
CA VAL A 88 10.95 2.37 4.13
C VAL A 88 9.68 2.28 4.97
N PHE A 89 8.81 3.30 4.91
CA PHE A 89 7.52 3.26 5.60
C PHE A 89 6.68 2.04 5.18
N LEU A 90 6.56 1.77 3.88
CA LEU A 90 5.82 0.60 3.36
C LEU A 90 6.40 -0.73 3.87
N VAL A 91 7.72 -0.86 3.93
CA VAL A 91 8.36 -2.07 4.48
C VAL A 91 8.04 -2.23 5.96
N LEU A 92 8.23 -1.18 6.76
CA LEU A 92 8.02 -1.25 8.19
C LEU A 92 6.55 -1.47 8.53
N TYR A 93 5.65 -0.68 7.93
CA TYR A 93 4.22 -0.78 8.16
C TYR A 93 3.66 -2.10 7.65
N GLY A 94 3.87 -2.42 6.37
CA GLY A 94 3.36 -3.66 5.77
C GLY A 94 3.93 -4.90 6.44
N GLY A 95 5.23 -4.91 6.77
CA GLY A 95 5.85 -6.01 7.50
C GLY A 95 5.31 -6.15 8.92
N PHE A 96 5.20 -5.05 9.67
CA PHE A 96 4.68 -5.09 11.04
C PHE A 96 3.23 -5.59 11.08
N VAL A 97 2.34 -5.02 10.27
CA VAL A 97 0.92 -5.41 10.24
C VAL A 97 0.75 -6.85 9.77
N THR A 98 1.49 -7.27 8.74
CA THR A 98 1.48 -8.68 8.29
C THR A 98 1.86 -9.63 9.44
N LEU A 99 2.96 -9.34 10.14
CA LEU A 99 3.47 -10.20 11.21
C LEU A 99 2.54 -10.24 12.42
N THR A 100 1.95 -9.11 12.81
CA THR A 100 1.00 -9.08 13.92
C THR A 100 -0.29 -9.82 13.57
N SER A 101 -0.82 -9.66 12.35
CA SER A 101 -1.99 -10.41 11.90
C SER A 101 -1.74 -11.92 11.82
N LEU A 102 -0.56 -12.33 11.34
CA LEU A 102 -0.15 -13.74 11.37
C LEU A 102 -0.01 -14.27 12.80
N ALA A 103 0.56 -13.49 13.72
CA ALA A 103 0.72 -13.89 15.12
C ALA A 103 -0.63 -14.08 15.82
N VAL A 104 -1.62 -13.21 15.54
CA VAL A 104 -2.99 -13.35 16.05
C VAL A 104 -3.66 -14.59 15.45
N LEU A 105 -3.61 -14.77 14.12
CA LEU A 105 -4.21 -15.94 13.45
C LEU A 105 -3.56 -17.27 13.87
N GLY A 106 -2.27 -17.26 14.16
CA GLY A 106 -1.52 -18.42 14.64
C GLY A 106 -1.68 -18.71 16.13
N GLY A 107 -2.43 -17.88 16.87
CA GLY A 107 -2.65 -18.05 18.31
C GLY A 107 -1.44 -17.69 19.20
N LEU A 108 -0.42 -17.04 18.64
CA LEU A 108 0.75 -16.57 19.39
C LEU A 108 0.44 -15.31 20.20
N VAL A 109 -0.55 -14.53 19.76
CA VAL A 109 -1.04 -13.31 20.43
C VAL A 109 -2.55 -13.42 20.63
N ASN A 110 -3.01 -13.25 21.86
CA ASN A 110 -4.44 -13.20 22.17
C ASN A 110 -4.94 -11.76 22.04
N SER A 111 -5.76 -11.49 21.03
CA SER A 111 -6.38 -10.18 20.80
C SER A 111 -7.84 -10.10 21.25
N GLY A 112 -8.38 -11.15 21.88
CA GLY A 112 -9.82 -11.26 22.15
C GLY A 112 -10.63 -11.45 20.85
N ALA A 113 -11.85 -10.91 20.81
CA ALA A 113 -12.69 -10.95 19.62
C ALA A 113 -12.13 -10.02 18.52
N TYR A 114 -11.99 -10.54 17.30
CA TYR A 114 -11.52 -9.77 16.14
C TYR A 114 -12.32 -10.10 14.88
N ASP A 115 -12.33 -9.17 13.93
CA ASP A 115 -12.90 -9.35 12.61
C ASP A 115 -12.00 -10.29 11.79
N ARG A 116 -12.43 -11.54 11.62
CA ARG A 116 -11.61 -12.59 11.00
C ARG A 116 -11.34 -12.32 9.51
N PRO A 117 -12.32 -11.93 8.66
CA PRO A 117 -12.05 -11.48 7.29
C PRO A 117 -10.99 -10.38 7.20
N ALA A 118 -11.09 -9.35 8.03
CA ALA A 118 -10.10 -8.27 8.07
C ALA A 118 -8.71 -8.80 8.43
N MET A 119 -8.63 -9.64 9.47
CA MET A 119 -7.36 -10.22 9.90
C MET A 119 -6.70 -11.08 8.82
N LEU A 120 -7.49 -11.86 8.06
CA LEU A 120 -6.98 -12.63 6.93
C LEU A 120 -6.49 -11.73 5.79
N GLY A 121 -7.22 -10.64 5.50
CA GLY A 121 -6.80 -9.66 4.51
C GLY A 121 -5.47 -9.00 4.87
N HIS A 122 -5.30 -8.58 6.12
CA HIS A 122 -4.05 -8.02 6.61
C HIS A 122 -2.90 -9.02 6.61
N ALA A 123 -3.15 -10.28 6.98
CA ALA A 123 -2.10 -11.30 7.03
C ALA A 123 -1.62 -11.77 5.65
N PHE A 124 -2.50 -11.83 4.65
CA PHE A 124 -2.21 -12.55 3.40
C PHE A 124 -2.40 -11.73 2.12
N LEU A 125 -3.01 -10.54 2.19
CA LEU A 125 -3.34 -9.77 1.00
C LEU A 125 -2.79 -8.34 1.06
N TRP A 126 -3.34 -7.47 1.90
CA TRP A 126 -3.10 -6.04 1.79
C TRP A 126 -1.71 -5.62 2.26
N ASP A 127 -1.34 -5.97 3.48
CA ASP A 127 -0.05 -5.59 4.06
C ASP A 127 1.13 -6.37 3.46
N PRO A 128 1.00 -7.65 3.07
CA PRO A 128 2.01 -8.32 2.25
C PRO A 128 2.23 -7.60 0.91
N LEU A 129 1.16 -7.12 0.25
CA LEU A 129 1.32 -6.33 -0.97
C LEU A 129 2.01 -4.99 -0.69
N PHE A 130 1.73 -4.30 0.42
CA PHE A 130 2.48 -3.11 0.83
C PHE A 130 3.96 -3.43 1.08
N LEU A 131 4.25 -4.54 1.76
CA LEU A 131 5.60 -5.00 2.02
C LEU A 131 6.34 -5.29 0.71
N VAL A 132 5.74 -6.05 -0.21
CA VAL A 132 6.33 -6.34 -1.53
C VAL A 132 6.60 -5.06 -2.32
N TRP A 133 5.65 -4.12 -2.32
CA TRP A 133 5.83 -2.81 -2.93
C TRP A 133 7.03 -2.07 -2.32
N GLY A 134 7.06 -1.94 -0.99
CA GLY A 134 8.13 -1.27 -0.25
C GLY A 134 9.50 -1.91 -0.49
N VAL A 135 9.61 -3.24 -0.37
CA VAL A 135 10.85 -4.00 -0.58
C VAL A 135 11.35 -3.79 -2.01
N ALA A 136 10.49 -3.93 -3.01
CA ALA A 136 10.87 -3.76 -4.41
C ALA A 136 11.36 -2.32 -4.68
N LEU A 137 10.72 -1.32 -4.09
CA LEU A 137 11.11 0.08 -4.22
C LEU A 137 12.46 0.35 -3.53
N VAL A 138 12.60 -0.02 -2.26
CA VAL A 138 13.84 0.13 -1.48
C VAL A 138 15.00 -0.60 -2.16
N TRP A 139 14.78 -1.82 -2.64
CA TRP A 139 15.78 -2.59 -3.37
C TRP A 139 16.21 -1.90 -4.66
N HIS A 140 15.28 -1.29 -5.40
CA HIS A 140 15.61 -0.49 -6.58
C HIS A 140 16.46 0.74 -6.22
N LEU A 141 16.06 1.49 -5.20
CA LEU A 141 16.77 2.68 -4.75
C LEU A 141 18.17 2.33 -4.26
N TRP A 142 18.32 1.24 -3.52
CA TRP A 142 19.61 0.76 -3.05
C TRP A 142 20.55 0.38 -4.21
N GLN A 143 20.09 -0.41 -5.18
CA GLN A 143 20.90 -0.79 -6.35
C GLN A 143 21.36 0.41 -7.18
N THR A 144 20.50 1.42 -7.31
CA THR A 144 20.78 2.61 -8.11
C THR A 144 21.57 3.69 -7.36
N ARG A 145 21.91 3.46 -6.08
CA ARG A 145 22.65 4.44 -5.27
C ARG A 145 24.06 4.75 -5.79
N ARG A 146 24.69 3.79 -6.47
CA ARG A 146 26.07 3.91 -6.97
C ARG A 146 26.16 4.67 -8.30
N ASN A 147 25.01 4.87 -8.96
CA ASN A 147 24.93 5.51 -10.27
C ASN A 147 24.26 6.90 -10.19
N ALA A 148 24.19 7.48 -9.00
CA ALA A 148 23.44 8.70 -8.68
C ALA A 148 24.33 9.82 -8.15
#